data_AF-A0A9W8ANM0-F1
#
_entry.id   AF-A0A9W8ANM0-F1
#
_cell.length_a   1.000
_cell.length_b   1.000
_cell.length_c   1.000
_cell.angle_alpha   90.00
_cell.angle_beta   90.00
_cell.angle_gamma   90.00
#
_symmetry.space_group_name_H-M   'P 1'
#
loop_
_entity.id
_entity.type
_entity.pdbx_description
1 polymer ?
#
loop_
_entity_poly.entity_id
_entity_poly.type
_entity_poly.pdbx_seq_one_letter_code
_entity_poly.pdbx_strand_id
1 'polypeptide(L)'
;MTASSPTKTKKPVNHYDRFIPNRSSMNVSTAQFNLSHRGNSQEGLAQQDEASAAYQEEVAKACGLSLNKRILAFKSEPPPNEKEDLRQTYNQSFKATPTAPAHRPRRRILTTPERMLDAPGLLDDYYLNLLDWSASNLLAIGLDKAVYVWNADTGDVTTLCEMEGPEDYVASVCWTADGSYLAVGTSDGDTQIWDPETQQKLRSMTGHQARVGCLSWSNHIVSSGCHDGSIWHHDVRVAEHKVGSLAGHTSDVCGLEWRADGAVLASGGNDNLVNIWDARSHVPKFTKANHTAAVKALAW
;
A
#
# COMPACT_ATOMS: atom_id res chain seq x y z
N MET A 1 32.06 6.65 -53.06
CA MET A 1 31.26 7.88 -52.92
C MET A 1 30.35 7.72 -51.71
N THR A 2 30.64 8.54 -50.69
CA THR A 2 29.73 9.06 -49.63
C THR A 2 28.72 8.13 -48.96
N ALA A 3 29.06 7.70 -47.74
CA ALA A 3 28.12 7.28 -46.71
C ALA A 3 27.27 8.47 -46.22
N SER A 4 25.96 8.30 -46.11
CA SER A 4 25.04 9.28 -45.50
C SER A 4 24.64 8.83 -44.10
N SER A 5 25.11 9.57 -43.09
CA SER A 5 24.75 9.40 -41.68
C SER A 5 23.37 10.03 -41.37
N PRO A 6 22.55 9.45 -40.47
CA PRO A 6 21.29 10.06 -40.06
C PRO A 6 21.53 11.22 -39.07
N THR A 7 20.88 12.35 -39.34
CA THR A 7 20.91 13.59 -38.56
C THR A 7 20.22 13.42 -37.21
N LYS A 8 20.97 13.65 -36.11
CA LYS A 8 20.44 13.75 -34.74
C LYS A 8 19.66 15.05 -34.56
N THR A 9 18.36 14.96 -34.31
CA THR A 9 17.54 16.07 -33.80
C THR A 9 17.87 16.29 -32.32
N LYS A 10 18.31 17.52 -31.97
CA LYS A 10 18.59 17.91 -30.58
C LYS A 10 17.27 18.08 -29.82
N LYS A 11 17.06 17.32 -28.75
CA LYS A 11 16.00 17.57 -27.75
C LYS A 11 16.35 18.85 -26.96
N PRO A 12 15.38 19.73 -26.65
CA PRO A 12 15.63 20.89 -25.80
C PRO A 12 15.92 20.43 -24.36
N VAL A 13 16.91 21.07 -23.74
CA VAL A 13 17.31 20.86 -22.35
C VAL A 13 16.28 21.56 -21.46
N ASN A 14 15.45 20.79 -20.75
CA ASN A 14 14.58 21.33 -19.70
C ASN A 14 15.45 21.75 -18.52
N HIS A 15 15.63 23.06 -18.36
CA HIS A 15 16.17 23.65 -17.15
C HIS A 15 15.08 23.61 -16.08
N TYR A 16 15.15 22.63 -15.16
CA TYR A 16 14.32 22.66 -13.96
C TYR A 16 14.87 23.75 -13.04
N ASP A 17 14.20 24.90 -13.08
CA ASP A 17 14.55 26.12 -12.35
C ASP A 17 14.31 25.91 -10.85
N ARG A 18 15.39 26.07 -10.08
CA ARG A 18 15.36 26.03 -8.62
C ARG A 18 14.62 27.27 -8.15
N PHE A 19 13.49 27.08 -7.49
CA PHE A 19 12.71 28.19 -6.92
C PHE A 19 13.54 28.97 -5.89
N ILE A 20 14.10 30.11 -6.31
CA ILE A 20 14.73 31.09 -5.41
C ILE A 20 13.84 32.33 -5.41
N PRO A 21 13.02 32.55 -4.37
CA PRO A 21 12.21 33.75 -4.27
C PRO A 21 13.09 35.00 -4.19
N ASN A 22 12.79 36.01 -5.02
CA ASN A 22 13.47 37.29 -4.97
C ASN A 22 13.03 38.07 -3.71
N ARG A 23 13.96 38.28 -2.76
CA ARG A 23 13.67 38.93 -1.47
C ARG A 23 13.15 40.36 -1.60
N SER A 24 13.47 41.08 -2.67
CA SER A 24 12.96 42.44 -2.89
C SER A 24 11.44 42.51 -3.16
N SER A 25 10.82 41.38 -3.52
CA SER A 25 9.37 41.28 -3.76
C SER A 25 8.56 40.77 -2.56
N MET A 26 9.21 40.46 -1.44
CA MET A 26 8.52 39.97 -0.23
C MET A 26 8.47 41.07 0.83
N ASN A 27 7.27 41.60 1.11
CA ASN A 27 7.03 42.52 2.22
C ASN A 27 6.92 41.74 3.56
N VAL A 28 8.03 41.16 3.98
CA VAL A 28 8.14 40.36 5.20
C VAL A 28 7.78 41.18 6.45
N SER A 29 8.09 42.47 6.44
CA SER A 29 7.80 43.43 7.51
C SER A 29 6.29 43.54 7.80
N THR A 30 5.47 43.59 6.75
CA THR A 30 4.01 43.71 6.87
C THR A 30 3.38 42.40 7.34
N ALA A 31 3.89 41.26 6.87
CA ALA A 31 3.45 39.95 7.34
C ALA A 31 3.76 39.75 8.83
N GLN A 32 4.94 40.17 9.28
CA GLN A 32 5.35 40.08 10.68
C GLN A 32 4.52 41.01 11.59
N PHE A 33 4.16 42.20 11.12
CA PHE A 33 3.26 43.11 11.82
C PHE A 33 1.85 42.52 12.00
N ASN A 34 1.29 41.93 10.93
CA ASN A 34 -0.04 41.32 10.99
C ASN A 34 -0.10 40.07 11.89
N LEU A 35 1.02 39.37 12.05
CA LEU A 35 1.13 38.22 12.95
C LEU A 35 1.30 38.64 14.41
N SER A 36 2.00 39.74 14.69
CA SER A 36 2.23 40.21 16.06
C SER A 36 1.03 40.97 16.65
N HIS A 37 0.18 41.56 15.83
CA HIS A 37 -0.98 42.35 16.29
C HIS A 37 -2.32 41.58 16.25
N ARG A 38 -2.33 40.29 15.86
CA ARG A 38 -3.55 39.45 15.82
C ARG A 38 -3.97 38.85 17.18
N GLY A 39 -3.43 39.38 18.27
CA GLY A 39 -3.58 38.86 19.62
C GLY A 39 -4.31 39.79 20.58
N ASN A 40 -5.30 40.56 20.13
CA ASN A 40 -6.26 41.16 21.06
C ASN A 40 -7.51 41.70 20.34
N SER A 41 -8.62 40.94 20.39
CA SER A 41 -10.03 41.40 20.37
C SER A 41 -10.95 40.33 19.77
N GLN A 42 -11.35 39.34 20.58
CA GLN A 42 -12.59 38.59 20.35
C GLN A 42 -13.72 39.37 21.04
N GLU A 43 -14.22 40.42 20.40
CA GLU A 43 -15.50 41.08 20.73
C GLU A 43 -15.76 42.14 19.65
N GLY A 44 -16.78 41.94 18.79
CA GLY A 44 -17.19 42.94 17.80
C GLY A 44 -17.21 42.50 16.33
N LEU A 45 -17.74 41.31 16.01
CA LEU A 45 -17.81 40.79 14.64
C LEU A 45 -18.97 41.34 13.77
N ALA A 46 -19.62 42.44 14.16
CA ALA A 46 -20.77 42.97 13.40
C ALA A 46 -20.73 44.47 13.08
N GLN A 47 -19.73 45.23 13.56
CA GLN A 47 -19.60 46.68 13.28
C GLN A 47 -18.36 47.04 12.43
N GLN A 48 -17.49 46.09 12.11
CA GLN A 48 -16.24 46.36 11.39
C GLN A 48 -16.39 46.45 9.86
N ASP A 49 -17.49 45.98 9.28
CA ASP A 49 -17.60 45.86 7.81
C ASP A 49 -17.84 47.21 7.10
N GLU A 50 -18.60 48.13 7.68
CA GLU A 50 -18.86 49.44 7.05
C GLU A 50 -17.68 50.42 7.17
N ALA A 51 -17.02 50.45 8.34
CA ALA A 51 -15.84 51.30 8.55
C ALA A 51 -14.60 50.80 7.78
N SER A 52 -14.47 49.48 7.60
CA SER A 52 -13.40 48.87 6.80
C SER A 52 -13.55 49.19 5.32
N ALA A 53 -14.78 49.22 4.78
CA ALA A 53 -15.03 49.56 3.38
C ALA A 53 -14.68 51.03 3.07
N ALA A 54 -15.08 51.98 3.93
CA ALA A 54 -14.78 53.39 3.75
C ALA A 54 -13.27 53.68 3.81
N TYR A 55 -12.55 53.04 4.73
CA TYR A 55 -11.10 53.15 4.85
C TYR A 55 -10.37 52.57 3.62
N GLN A 56 -10.84 51.44 3.10
CA GLN A 56 -10.30 50.83 1.89
C GLN A 56 -10.50 51.74 0.66
N GLU A 57 -11.64 52.44 0.58
CA GLU A 57 -11.96 53.36 -0.51
C GLU A 57 -11.06 54.61 -0.49
N GLU A 58 -10.75 55.13 0.69
CA GLU A 58 -9.83 56.26 0.88
C GLU A 58 -8.39 55.89 0.50
N VAL A 59 -7.90 54.72 0.95
CA VAL A 59 -6.57 54.21 0.61
C VAL A 59 -6.46 53.93 -0.90
N ALA A 60 -7.50 53.37 -1.51
CA ALA A 60 -7.51 53.12 -2.96
C ALA A 60 -7.46 54.43 -3.76
N LYS A 61 -8.17 55.47 -3.31
CA LYS A 61 -8.14 56.81 -3.92
C LYS A 61 -6.77 57.47 -3.79
N ALA A 62 -6.13 57.38 -2.62
CA ALA A 62 -4.79 57.91 -2.40
C ALA A 62 -3.73 57.22 -3.27
N CYS A 63 -3.89 55.93 -3.53
CA CYS A 63 -3.00 55.14 -4.38
C CYS A 63 -3.36 55.18 -5.88
N GLY A 64 -4.43 55.88 -6.27
CA GLY A 64 -4.91 55.94 -7.66
C GLY A 64 -5.42 54.60 -8.22
N LEU A 65 -5.87 53.70 -7.35
CA LEU A 65 -6.32 52.34 -7.69
C LEU A 65 -7.85 52.24 -7.59
N SER A 66 -8.48 51.45 -8.45
CA SER A 66 -9.91 51.13 -8.33
C SER A 66 -10.11 49.99 -7.33
N LEU A 67 -11.05 50.14 -6.38
CA LEU A 67 -11.46 49.07 -5.47
C LEU A 67 -11.81 47.81 -6.28
N ASN A 68 -11.33 46.65 -5.85
CA ASN A 68 -11.44 45.33 -6.51
C ASN A 68 -10.50 45.03 -7.68
N LYS A 69 -9.49 45.86 -8.00
CA LYS A 69 -8.39 45.42 -8.88
C LYS A 69 -7.24 44.80 -8.08
N ARG A 70 -6.80 43.61 -8.49
CA ARG A 70 -5.60 42.96 -7.94
C ARG A 70 -4.39 43.85 -8.23
N ILE A 71 -3.65 44.21 -7.18
CA ILE A 71 -2.44 45.06 -7.24
C ILE A 71 -1.32 44.39 -8.06
N LEU A 72 -1.42 43.07 -8.26
CA LEU A 72 -0.57 42.29 -9.15
C LEU A 72 -1.43 41.66 -10.24
N ALA A 73 -1.27 42.14 -11.48
CA ALA A 73 -1.87 41.57 -12.67
C ALA A 73 -0.77 41.16 -13.66
N PHE A 74 -0.93 40.00 -14.30
CA PHE A 74 -0.03 39.57 -15.38
C PHE A 74 -0.21 40.51 -16.59
N LYS A 75 0.89 40.83 -17.29
CA LYS A 75 0.87 41.70 -18.50
C LYS A 75 0.02 41.15 -19.65
N SER A 76 -0.23 39.86 -19.65
CA SER A 76 -1.15 39.17 -20.55
C SER A 76 -2.17 38.43 -19.70
N GLU A 77 -3.42 38.40 -20.16
CA GLU A 77 -4.41 37.52 -19.55
C GLU A 77 -3.83 36.09 -19.52
N PRO A 78 -3.94 35.39 -18.37
CA PRO A 78 -3.51 34.01 -18.32
C PRO A 78 -4.23 33.24 -19.43
N PRO A 79 -3.55 32.29 -20.11
CA PRO A 79 -4.20 31.50 -21.14
C PRO A 79 -5.52 30.95 -20.57
N PRO A 80 -6.61 30.98 -21.36
CA PRO A 80 -7.90 30.54 -20.89
C PRO A 80 -7.71 29.17 -20.25
N ASN A 81 -8.24 29.02 -19.05
CA ASN A 81 -8.17 27.76 -18.32
C ASN A 81 -9.06 26.78 -19.09
N GLU A 82 -8.52 26.17 -20.14
CA GLU A 82 -9.00 24.93 -20.72
C GLU A 82 -8.83 23.88 -19.64
N LYS A 83 -9.65 23.97 -18.60
CA LYS A 83 -10.07 22.78 -17.90
C LYS A 83 -10.81 21.99 -18.96
N GLU A 84 -10.09 21.13 -19.67
CA GLU A 84 -10.70 19.87 -20.07
C GLU A 84 -11.31 19.35 -18.78
N ASP A 85 -12.62 19.48 -18.68
CA ASP A 85 -13.36 18.98 -17.55
C ASP A 85 -13.20 17.47 -17.65
N LEU A 86 -12.14 16.93 -17.03
CA LEU A 86 -11.78 15.52 -17.13
C LEU A 86 -12.98 14.67 -16.73
N ARG A 87 -13.86 15.19 -15.86
CA ARG A 87 -15.14 14.58 -15.54
C ARG A 87 -16.06 14.43 -16.73
N GLN A 88 -16.12 15.38 -17.67
CA GLN A 88 -16.85 15.22 -18.93
C GLN A 88 -16.17 14.23 -19.86
N THR A 89 -14.83 14.19 -19.91
CA THR A 89 -14.09 13.21 -20.74
C THR A 89 -14.29 11.78 -20.23
N TYR A 90 -14.32 11.59 -18.90
CA TYR A 90 -14.57 10.29 -18.27
C TYR A 90 -16.07 9.94 -18.16
N ASN A 91 -16.97 10.94 -18.07
CA ASN A 91 -18.42 10.77 -18.08
C ASN A 91 -19.06 11.06 -19.45
N GLN A 92 -18.32 10.92 -20.56
CA GLN A 92 -18.97 10.78 -21.86
C GLN A 92 -19.76 9.48 -21.84
N SER A 93 -21.03 9.57 -21.44
CA SER A 93 -22.01 8.60 -21.87
C SER A 93 -21.97 8.63 -23.40
N PHE A 94 -21.54 7.52 -23.99
CA PHE A 94 -21.62 7.32 -25.43
C PHE A 94 -23.08 7.59 -25.84
N LYS A 95 -23.37 8.80 -26.31
CA LYS A 95 -24.61 9.04 -27.06
C LYS A 95 -24.45 8.22 -28.32
N ALA A 96 -25.07 7.05 -28.30
CA ALA A 96 -25.10 6.13 -29.41
C ALA A 96 -25.66 6.88 -30.62
N THR A 97 -24.81 7.19 -31.60
CA THR A 97 -25.25 7.39 -32.97
C THR A 97 -26.02 6.12 -33.36
N PRO A 98 -27.21 6.21 -33.99
CA PRO A 98 -27.99 5.03 -34.37
C PRO A 98 -27.35 4.38 -35.61
N THR A 99 -26.18 3.82 -35.43
CA THR A 99 -25.56 2.86 -36.33
C THR A 99 -25.71 1.50 -35.67
N ALA A 100 -26.24 0.54 -36.44
CA ALA A 100 -26.56 -0.84 -36.06
C ALA A 100 -25.66 -1.42 -34.94
N PRO A 101 -26.20 -2.25 -34.03
CA PRO A 101 -25.49 -2.67 -32.83
C PRO A 101 -24.23 -3.45 -33.23
N ALA A 102 -23.09 -2.77 -33.25
CA ALA A 102 -21.79 -3.42 -33.28
C ALA A 102 -21.65 -4.10 -31.91
N HIS A 103 -21.99 -5.39 -31.87
CA HIS A 103 -21.73 -6.26 -30.74
C HIS A 103 -20.22 -6.22 -30.46
N ARG A 104 -19.78 -5.33 -29.57
CA ARG A 104 -18.44 -5.42 -28.98
C ARG A 104 -18.39 -6.79 -28.31
N PRO A 105 -17.48 -7.70 -28.72
CA PRO A 105 -17.41 -9.00 -28.11
C PRO A 105 -17.12 -8.80 -26.62
N ARG A 106 -18.09 -9.16 -25.77
CA ARG A 106 -17.88 -9.16 -24.32
C ARG A 106 -16.82 -10.22 -24.03
N ARG A 107 -15.82 -9.86 -23.22
CA ARG A 107 -14.82 -10.83 -22.75
C ARG A 107 -15.56 -12.03 -22.14
N ARG A 108 -15.31 -13.22 -22.69
CA ARG A 108 -15.85 -14.47 -22.14
C ARG A 108 -14.90 -14.98 -21.08
N ILE A 109 -15.37 -15.09 -19.86
CA ILE A 109 -14.65 -15.71 -18.75
C ILE A 109 -15.17 -17.14 -18.64
N LEU A 110 -14.29 -18.12 -18.54
CA LEU A 110 -14.67 -19.52 -18.32
C LEU A 110 -15.30 -19.65 -16.93
N THR A 111 -16.39 -20.39 -16.82
CA THR A 111 -17.07 -20.65 -15.53
C THR A 111 -16.55 -21.92 -14.86
N THR A 112 -15.83 -22.76 -15.60
CA THR A 112 -15.22 -23.98 -15.09
C THR A 112 -13.73 -23.75 -14.85
N PRO A 113 -13.14 -24.35 -13.80
CA PRO A 113 -11.70 -24.30 -13.60
C PRO A 113 -10.98 -24.99 -14.77
N GLU A 114 -9.79 -24.50 -15.10
CA GLU A 114 -8.94 -25.13 -16.12
C GLU A 114 -8.31 -26.43 -15.59
N ARG A 115 -7.93 -26.44 -14.31
CA ARG A 115 -7.34 -27.59 -13.61
C ARG A 115 -7.94 -27.71 -12.21
N MET A 116 -8.04 -28.93 -11.74
CA MET A 116 -8.38 -29.24 -10.35
C MET A 116 -7.30 -30.17 -9.79
N LEU A 117 -6.79 -29.84 -8.63
CA LEU A 117 -5.81 -30.63 -7.89
C LEU A 117 -6.49 -31.14 -6.62
N ASP A 118 -6.22 -32.38 -6.25
CA ASP A 118 -6.71 -32.94 -5.00
C ASP A 118 -5.86 -32.41 -3.84
N ALA A 119 -6.52 -31.99 -2.77
CA ALA A 119 -5.90 -31.43 -1.57
C ALA A 119 -6.31 -32.25 -0.32
N PRO A 120 -5.93 -33.53 -0.22
CA PRO A 120 -6.27 -34.36 0.93
C PRO A 120 -5.61 -33.81 2.20
N GLY A 121 -6.37 -33.68 3.29
CA GLY A 121 -5.84 -33.13 4.55
C GLY A 121 -5.72 -31.61 4.58
N LEU A 122 -6.27 -30.88 3.60
CA LEU A 122 -6.42 -29.43 3.73
C LEU A 122 -7.33 -29.13 4.94
N LEU A 123 -6.78 -28.42 5.92
CA LEU A 123 -7.51 -28.08 7.14
C LEU A 123 -8.62 -27.06 6.83
N ASP A 124 -9.84 -27.36 7.24
CA ASP A 124 -11.00 -26.46 7.14
C ASP A 124 -11.03 -25.50 8.34
N ASP A 125 -10.00 -24.67 8.45
CA ASP A 125 -9.91 -23.60 9.43
C ASP A 125 -9.78 -22.25 8.72
N TYR A 126 -10.76 -21.38 9.00
CA TYR A 126 -10.84 -20.05 8.42
C TYR A 126 -9.58 -19.21 8.67
N TYR A 127 -8.90 -19.36 9.80
CA TYR A 127 -7.81 -18.44 10.19
C TYR A 127 -6.44 -18.79 9.61
N LEU A 128 -6.30 -19.96 8.97
CA LEU A 128 -5.03 -20.44 8.43
C LEU A 128 -4.80 -19.94 6.99
N ASN A 129 -3.55 -19.69 6.61
CA ASN A 129 -3.18 -19.25 5.26
C ASN A 129 -2.30 -20.29 4.57
N LEU A 130 -2.94 -21.36 4.09
CA LEU A 130 -2.28 -22.61 3.70
C LEU A 130 -1.84 -22.70 2.24
N LEU A 131 -2.04 -21.67 1.43
CA LEU A 131 -1.74 -21.71 0.00
C LEU A 131 -1.08 -20.42 -0.44
N ASP A 132 0.02 -20.54 -1.19
CA ASP A 132 0.66 -19.42 -1.86
C ASP A 132 1.34 -19.85 -3.17
N TRP A 133 1.36 -18.96 -4.15
CA TRP A 133 1.90 -19.21 -5.49
C TRP A 133 3.09 -18.30 -5.76
N SER A 134 4.25 -18.92 -5.97
CA SER A 134 5.51 -18.22 -6.20
C SER A 134 5.58 -17.54 -7.57
N ALA A 135 6.49 -16.57 -7.68
CA ALA A 135 6.89 -15.97 -8.97
C ALA A 135 7.58 -16.98 -9.93
N SER A 136 8.12 -18.07 -9.39
CA SER A 136 8.74 -19.18 -10.13
C SER A 136 7.74 -20.25 -10.58
N ASN A 137 6.43 -19.96 -10.53
CA ASN A 137 5.34 -20.84 -10.94
C ASN A 137 5.24 -22.14 -10.11
N LEU A 138 5.64 -22.06 -8.84
CA LEU A 138 5.50 -23.13 -7.85
C LEU A 138 4.35 -22.79 -6.90
N LEU A 139 3.40 -23.71 -6.75
CA LEU A 139 2.30 -23.61 -5.81
C LEU A 139 2.67 -24.36 -4.53
N ALA A 140 2.76 -23.67 -3.40
CA ALA A 140 2.94 -24.28 -2.09
C ALA A 140 1.58 -24.44 -1.41
N ILE A 141 1.33 -25.62 -0.85
CA ILE A 141 0.09 -25.95 -0.14
C ILE A 141 0.44 -26.69 1.15
N GLY A 142 -0.02 -26.19 2.29
CA GLY A 142 0.00 -26.88 3.58
C GLY A 142 -1.19 -27.84 3.68
N LEU A 143 -0.90 -29.14 3.74
CA LEU A 143 -1.88 -30.22 3.93
C LEU A 143 -1.56 -30.95 5.23
N ASP A 144 -2.39 -30.71 6.25
CA ASP A 144 -2.21 -31.23 7.61
C ASP A 144 -0.80 -30.93 8.14
N LYS A 145 0.06 -31.96 8.22
CA LYS A 145 1.43 -31.85 8.73
C LYS A 145 2.48 -31.52 7.68
N ALA A 146 2.14 -31.58 6.40
CA ALA A 146 3.12 -31.51 5.33
C ALA A 146 2.88 -30.31 4.42
N VAL A 147 3.96 -29.74 3.89
CA VAL A 147 3.90 -28.76 2.81
C VAL A 147 4.26 -29.45 1.50
N TYR A 148 3.35 -29.38 0.55
CA TYR A 148 3.56 -29.86 -0.81
C TYR A 148 3.82 -28.68 -1.73
N VAL A 149 4.74 -28.85 -2.67
CA VAL A 149 5.04 -27.90 -3.72
C VAL A 149 4.73 -28.55 -5.06
N TRP A 150 3.82 -27.94 -5.80
CA TRP A 150 3.42 -28.34 -7.14
C TRP A 150 3.98 -27.36 -8.18
N ASN A 151 4.67 -27.89 -9.19
CA ASN A 151 5.18 -27.10 -10.30
C ASN A 151 4.10 -26.98 -11.39
N ALA A 152 3.68 -25.76 -11.72
CA ALA A 152 2.61 -25.55 -12.69
C ALA A 152 3.05 -25.70 -14.16
N ASP A 153 4.35 -25.62 -14.45
CA ASP A 153 4.90 -25.83 -15.79
C ASP A 153 5.02 -27.33 -16.12
N THR A 154 5.57 -28.12 -15.20
CA THR A 154 5.82 -29.56 -15.42
C THR A 154 4.70 -30.45 -14.91
N GLY A 155 3.96 -29.99 -13.90
CA GLY A 155 2.96 -30.78 -13.19
C GLY A 155 3.53 -31.65 -12.06
N ASP A 156 4.84 -31.57 -11.77
CA ASP A 156 5.49 -32.37 -10.74
C ASP A 156 5.08 -31.93 -9.33
N VAL A 157 4.98 -32.90 -8.41
CA VAL A 157 4.68 -32.66 -7.00
C VAL A 157 5.87 -33.12 -6.16
N THR A 158 6.27 -32.28 -5.22
CA THR A 158 7.33 -32.59 -4.24
C THR A 158 6.83 -32.28 -2.84
N THR A 159 7.20 -33.10 -1.85
CA THR A 159 6.98 -32.79 -0.45
C THR A 159 8.17 -32.00 0.06
N LEU A 160 7.94 -30.76 0.49
CA LEU A 160 9.00 -29.87 0.95
C LEU A 160 9.37 -30.14 2.41
N CYS A 161 8.36 -30.29 3.27
CA CYS A 161 8.55 -30.57 4.68
C CYS A 161 7.39 -31.33 5.29
N GLU A 162 7.67 -31.98 6.42
CA GLU A 162 6.71 -32.65 7.28
C GLU A 162 7.02 -32.23 8.73
N MET A 163 5.98 -31.89 9.50
CA MET A 163 6.14 -31.48 10.89
C MET A 163 6.52 -32.68 11.76
N GLU A 164 7.45 -32.48 12.70
CA GLU A 164 8.02 -33.56 13.50
C GLU A 164 7.09 -34.00 14.66
N GLY A 165 6.28 -33.08 15.20
CA GLY A 165 5.41 -33.38 16.33
C GLY A 165 4.13 -34.13 15.95
N PRO A 166 3.58 -34.93 16.89
CA PRO A 166 2.43 -35.79 16.63
C PRO A 166 1.12 -35.01 16.44
N GLU A 167 1.01 -33.78 16.93
CA GLU A 167 -0.20 -32.94 16.82
C GLU A 167 0.07 -31.66 16.01
N ASP A 168 1.28 -31.52 15.46
CA ASP A 168 1.70 -30.31 14.80
C ASP A 168 1.15 -30.26 13.39
N TYR A 169 0.71 -29.09 12.96
CA TYR A 169 0.21 -28.86 11.61
C TYR A 169 0.75 -27.56 11.02
N VAL A 170 0.70 -27.47 9.70
CA VAL A 170 1.04 -26.26 8.96
C VAL A 170 -0.10 -25.25 9.12
N ALA A 171 0.21 -24.07 9.65
CA ALA A 171 -0.76 -23.01 9.90
C ALA A 171 -0.69 -21.88 8.86
N SER A 172 0.48 -21.67 8.23
CA SER A 172 0.62 -20.75 7.11
C SER A 172 1.80 -21.07 6.19
N VAL A 173 1.70 -20.65 4.93
CA VAL A 173 2.81 -20.66 3.96
C VAL A 173 2.87 -19.31 3.24
N CYS A 174 4.08 -18.83 2.95
CA CYS A 174 4.26 -17.61 2.16
C CYS A 174 5.61 -17.61 1.44
N TRP A 175 5.58 -17.40 0.13
CA TRP A 175 6.76 -17.25 -0.72
C TRP A 175 7.40 -15.88 -0.53
N THR A 176 8.72 -15.87 -0.59
CA THR A 176 9.45 -14.62 -0.87
C THR A 176 9.08 -14.08 -2.25
N ALA A 177 9.24 -12.77 -2.46
CA ALA A 177 8.84 -12.09 -3.70
C ALA A 177 9.56 -12.62 -4.96
N ASP A 178 10.77 -13.13 -4.82
CA ASP A 178 11.54 -13.78 -5.89
C ASP A 178 11.24 -15.27 -6.06
N GLY A 179 10.41 -15.86 -5.20
CA GLY A 179 10.03 -17.28 -5.21
C GLY A 179 11.16 -18.25 -4.84
N SER A 180 12.27 -17.76 -4.29
CA SER A 180 13.45 -18.58 -3.98
C SER A 180 13.36 -19.34 -2.65
N TYR A 181 12.56 -18.85 -1.70
CA TYR A 181 12.42 -19.41 -0.36
C TYR A 181 10.96 -19.43 0.09
N LEU A 182 10.60 -20.42 0.89
CA LEU A 182 9.26 -20.51 1.48
C LEU A 182 9.35 -20.30 2.99
N ALA A 183 8.52 -19.38 3.52
CA ALA A 183 8.25 -19.31 4.94
C ALA A 183 7.07 -20.24 5.28
N VAL A 184 7.19 -20.99 6.36
CA VAL A 184 6.18 -21.91 6.87
C VAL A 184 5.92 -21.59 8.33
N GLY A 185 4.69 -21.24 8.67
CA GLY A 185 4.23 -21.02 10.04
C GLY A 185 3.56 -22.27 10.58
N THR A 186 3.91 -22.68 11.80
CA THR A 186 3.41 -23.92 12.41
C THR A 186 2.36 -23.65 13.49
N SER A 187 1.64 -24.70 13.89
CA SER A 187 0.75 -24.72 15.06
C SER A 187 1.46 -24.37 16.38
N ASP A 188 2.74 -24.67 16.46
CA ASP A 188 3.54 -24.58 17.68
C ASP A 188 4.15 -23.19 17.92
N GLY A 189 3.91 -22.26 16.99
CA GLY A 189 4.44 -20.90 17.07
C GLY A 189 5.78 -20.71 16.36
N ASP A 190 6.27 -21.72 15.64
CA ASP A 190 7.50 -21.60 14.86
C ASP A 190 7.23 -20.97 13.50
N THR A 191 8.17 -20.12 13.07
CA THR A 191 8.27 -19.67 11.68
C THR A 191 9.54 -20.26 11.07
N GLN A 192 9.38 -21.22 10.17
CA GLN A 192 10.49 -21.90 9.51
C GLN A 192 10.75 -21.30 8.13
N ILE A 193 12.02 -21.27 7.71
CA ILE A 193 12.42 -20.90 6.35
C ILE A 193 12.97 -22.12 5.64
N TRP A 194 12.43 -22.42 4.47
CA TRP A 194 12.77 -23.57 3.65
C TRP A 194 13.29 -23.13 2.29
N ASP A 195 14.28 -23.86 1.81
CA ASP A 195 14.77 -23.78 0.44
C ASP A 195 14.12 -24.91 -0.39
N PRO A 196 13.26 -24.58 -1.37
CA PRO A 196 12.59 -25.57 -2.21
C PRO A 196 13.53 -26.28 -3.19
N GLU A 197 14.66 -25.67 -3.58
CA GLU A 197 15.60 -26.27 -4.53
C GLU A 197 16.43 -27.36 -3.86
N THR A 198 16.93 -27.06 -2.65
CA THR A 198 17.72 -28.03 -1.87
C THR A 198 16.88 -28.94 -0.98
N GLN A 199 15.58 -28.62 -0.80
CA GLN A 199 14.64 -29.31 0.10
C GLN A 199 15.15 -29.33 1.55
N GLN A 200 15.77 -28.23 1.99
CA GLN A 200 16.34 -28.12 3.33
C GLN A 200 15.69 -27.01 4.15
N LYS A 201 15.48 -27.31 5.43
CA LYS A 201 15.14 -26.33 6.46
C LYS A 201 16.37 -25.46 6.71
N LEU A 202 16.31 -24.20 6.29
CA LEU A 202 17.41 -23.26 6.50
C LEU A 202 17.43 -22.79 7.95
N ARG A 203 16.26 -22.42 8.50
CA ARG A 203 16.15 -21.85 9.86
C ARG A 203 14.80 -22.19 10.50
N SER A 204 14.79 -22.30 11.82
CA SER A 204 13.58 -22.24 12.64
C SER A 204 13.64 -21.00 13.54
N MET A 205 12.61 -20.16 13.48
CA MET A 205 12.48 -18.93 14.24
C MET A 205 11.37 -19.14 15.27
N THR A 206 11.76 -19.44 16.50
CA THR A 206 10.85 -19.87 17.55
C THR A 206 10.46 -18.72 18.48
N GLY A 207 9.41 -18.91 19.28
CA GLY A 207 9.12 -18.07 20.45
C GLY A 207 7.69 -17.53 20.55
N HIS A 208 6.90 -17.53 19.47
CA HIS A 208 5.47 -17.26 19.59
C HIS A 208 4.84 -18.28 20.54
N GLN A 209 3.81 -17.86 21.28
CA GLN A 209 3.18 -18.71 22.30
C GLN A 209 2.00 -19.52 21.76
N ALA A 210 1.64 -19.30 20.49
CA ALA A 210 0.55 -19.99 19.80
C ALA A 210 0.81 -20.02 18.29
N ARG A 211 -0.05 -20.71 17.54
CA ARG A 211 0.10 -20.92 16.09
C ARG A 211 0.35 -19.63 15.31
N VAL A 212 1.17 -19.75 14.25
CA VAL A 212 1.41 -18.69 13.28
C VAL A 212 0.48 -18.86 12.08
N GLY A 213 -0.67 -18.19 12.12
CA GLY A 213 -1.75 -18.34 11.14
C GLY A 213 -1.57 -17.52 9.86
N CYS A 214 -0.71 -16.51 9.85
CA CYS A 214 -0.41 -15.70 8.67
C CYS A 214 1.04 -15.25 8.63
N LEU A 215 1.56 -15.09 7.42
CA LEU A 215 2.93 -14.68 7.12
C LEU A 215 2.91 -13.67 5.98
N SER A 216 3.85 -12.74 5.99
CA SER A 216 4.06 -11.85 4.85
C SER A 216 5.51 -11.40 4.78
N TRP A 217 6.07 -11.38 3.57
CA TRP A 217 7.46 -11.00 3.31
C TRP A 217 7.61 -9.53 2.96
N SER A 218 8.69 -8.93 3.44
CA SER A 218 9.22 -7.65 2.97
C SER A 218 10.73 -7.72 2.86
N ASN A 219 11.23 -7.99 1.65
CA ASN A 219 12.65 -8.23 1.39
C ASN A 219 13.21 -9.35 2.28
N HIS A 220 14.01 -8.98 3.30
CA HIS A 220 14.61 -9.91 4.26
C HIS A 220 13.85 -9.99 5.58
N ILE A 221 12.74 -9.26 5.73
CA ILE A 221 11.88 -9.32 6.91
C ILE A 221 10.72 -10.26 6.61
N VAL A 222 10.51 -11.24 7.48
CA VAL A 222 9.26 -12.02 7.55
C VAL A 222 8.45 -11.49 8.71
N SER A 223 7.23 -11.02 8.44
CA SER A 223 6.27 -10.73 9.49
C SER A 223 5.41 -11.96 9.72
N SER A 224 5.25 -12.37 10.97
CA SER A 224 4.39 -13.47 11.40
C SER A 224 3.28 -12.95 12.29
N GLY A 225 2.04 -13.34 11.99
CA GLY A 225 0.87 -13.05 12.83
C GLY A 225 0.44 -14.29 13.59
N CYS A 226 0.32 -14.14 14.92
CA CYS A 226 0.02 -15.23 15.82
C CYS A 226 -1.46 -15.22 16.26
N HIS A 227 -1.96 -16.38 16.66
CA HIS A 227 -3.24 -16.56 17.33
C HIS A 227 -3.40 -15.68 18.58
N ASP A 228 -2.30 -15.37 19.28
CA ASP A 228 -2.33 -14.52 20.47
C ASP A 228 -2.54 -13.02 20.19
N GLY A 229 -2.64 -12.63 18.90
CA GLY A 229 -2.80 -11.23 18.47
C GLY A 229 -1.49 -10.47 18.29
N SER A 230 -0.35 -11.10 18.60
CA SER A 230 0.96 -10.50 18.39
C SER A 230 1.43 -10.68 16.94
N ILE A 231 2.16 -9.68 16.44
CA ILE A 231 2.82 -9.73 15.14
C ILE A 231 4.30 -9.54 15.39
N TRP A 232 5.15 -10.44 14.90
CA TRP A 232 6.60 -10.31 15.05
C TRP A 232 7.24 -10.03 13.70
N HIS A 233 8.30 -9.22 13.71
CA HIS A 233 9.18 -9.02 12.57
C HIS A 233 10.44 -9.85 12.77
N HIS A 234 10.74 -10.69 11.79
CA HIS A 234 11.91 -11.54 11.78
C HIS A 234 12.89 -11.09 10.69
N ASP A 235 14.10 -10.66 11.05
CA ASP A 235 15.17 -10.50 10.06
C ASP A 235 15.81 -11.85 9.77
N VAL A 236 15.72 -12.28 8.52
CA VAL A 236 16.14 -13.62 8.10
C VAL A 236 17.66 -13.80 7.99
N ARG A 237 18.46 -12.78 8.30
CA ARG A 237 19.92 -12.81 8.08
C ARG A 237 20.71 -12.83 9.38
N VAL A 238 20.06 -12.52 10.49
CA VAL A 238 20.69 -12.40 11.81
C VAL A 238 20.30 -13.59 12.70
N ALA A 239 21.16 -13.91 13.69
CA ALA A 239 20.91 -14.99 14.63
C ALA A 239 19.72 -14.69 15.56
N GLU A 240 19.73 -13.50 16.17
CA GLU A 240 18.59 -12.95 16.92
C GLU A 240 17.52 -12.45 15.94
N HIS A 241 16.76 -13.39 15.40
CA HIS A 241 15.82 -13.15 14.31
C HIS A 241 14.74 -12.12 14.67
N LYS A 242 14.23 -12.11 15.91
CA LYS A 242 13.15 -11.20 16.33
C LYS A 242 13.66 -9.77 16.47
N VAL A 243 13.44 -8.94 15.45
CA VAL A 243 13.87 -7.54 15.41
C VAL A 243 12.79 -6.54 15.81
N GLY A 244 11.53 -6.99 15.89
CA GLY A 244 10.42 -6.14 16.32
C GLY A 244 9.17 -6.93 16.65
N SER A 245 8.27 -6.28 17.39
CA SER A 245 6.92 -6.79 17.67
C SER A 245 5.92 -5.66 17.55
N LEU A 246 4.73 -5.98 17.04
CA LEU A 246 3.58 -5.10 16.98
C LEU A 246 2.46 -5.71 17.82
N ALA A 247 1.88 -4.89 18.68
CA ALA A 247 0.75 -5.25 19.52
C ALA A 247 -0.39 -4.28 19.19
N GLY A 248 -1.41 -4.78 18.50
CA GLY A 248 -2.60 -3.99 18.15
C GLY A 248 -3.84 -4.83 17.88
N HIS A 249 -3.73 -6.15 18.02
CA HIS A 249 -4.87 -7.06 17.98
C HIS A 249 -5.07 -7.73 19.33
N THR A 250 -6.32 -8.02 19.66
CA THR A 250 -6.70 -8.72 20.91
C THR A 250 -7.09 -10.18 20.68
N SER A 251 -7.04 -10.66 19.44
CA SER A 251 -7.36 -12.01 19.00
C SER A 251 -6.55 -12.34 17.74
N ASP A 252 -6.73 -13.52 17.14
CA ASP A 252 -5.98 -14.03 15.98
C ASP A 252 -5.70 -12.97 14.95
N VAL A 253 -4.43 -12.81 14.61
CA VAL A 253 -4.04 -12.15 13.37
C VAL A 253 -4.20 -13.17 12.25
N CYS A 254 -5.19 -12.94 11.39
CA CYS A 254 -5.54 -13.87 10.31
C CYS A 254 -5.26 -13.31 8.92
N GLY A 255 -5.16 -11.99 8.79
CA GLY A 255 -4.68 -11.31 7.60
C GLY A 255 -3.40 -10.54 7.89
N LEU A 256 -2.40 -10.68 7.01
CA LEU A 256 -1.15 -9.96 7.10
C LEU A 256 -0.59 -9.76 5.71
N GLU A 257 -0.36 -8.50 5.30
CA GLU A 257 0.11 -8.19 3.95
C GLU A 257 1.01 -6.95 3.94
N TRP A 258 2.27 -7.13 3.55
CA TRP A 258 3.17 -6.04 3.24
C TRP A 258 2.83 -5.41 1.90
N ARG A 259 2.90 -4.09 1.82
CA ARG A 259 2.92 -3.42 0.54
C ARG A 259 4.23 -3.76 -0.18
N ALA A 260 4.18 -3.89 -1.51
CA ALA A 260 5.33 -4.29 -2.33
C ALA A 260 6.58 -3.40 -2.16
N ASP A 261 6.43 -2.16 -1.71
CA ASP A 261 7.56 -1.27 -1.42
C ASP A 261 8.18 -1.46 -0.03
N GLY A 262 7.59 -2.31 0.82
CA GLY A 262 8.01 -2.59 2.19
C GLY A 262 7.81 -1.44 3.17
N ALA A 263 7.14 -0.35 2.78
CA ALA A 263 7.00 0.82 3.63
C ALA A 263 5.84 0.68 4.63
N VAL A 264 4.84 -0.13 4.30
CA VAL A 264 3.60 -0.25 5.07
C VAL A 264 3.17 -1.70 5.15
N LEU A 265 2.77 -2.13 6.35
CA LEU A 265 2.16 -3.43 6.61
C LEU A 265 0.68 -3.22 6.93
N ALA A 266 -0.19 -4.06 6.38
CA ALA A 266 -1.58 -4.19 6.82
C ALA A 266 -1.73 -5.47 7.63
N SER A 267 -2.45 -5.39 8.74
CA SER A 267 -2.87 -6.57 9.51
C SER A 267 -4.36 -6.53 9.77
N GLY A 268 -4.97 -7.71 9.80
CA GLY A 268 -6.38 -7.92 9.99
C GLY A 268 -6.60 -9.05 10.99
N GLY A 269 -7.47 -8.79 11.96
CA GLY A 269 -7.68 -9.68 13.10
C GLY A 269 -9.08 -10.25 13.18
N ASN A 270 -9.22 -11.28 14.01
CA ASN A 270 -10.51 -11.80 14.47
C ASN A 270 -11.20 -10.86 15.50
N ASP A 271 -10.53 -9.79 15.90
CA ASP A 271 -11.10 -8.67 16.64
C ASP A 271 -11.82 -7.65 15.75
N ASN A 272 -11.99 -7.97 14.46
CA ASN A 272 -12.65 -7.16 13.43
C ASN A 272 -11.90 -5.87 13.08
N LEU A 273 -10.65 -5.72 13.52
CA LEU A 273 -9.83 -4.56 13.24
C LEU A 273 -8.95 -4.76 12.01
N VAL A 274 -8.70 -3.66 11.32
CA VAL A 274 -7.60 -3.54 10.35
C VAL A 274 -6.63 -2.49 10.85
N ASN A 275 -5.39 -2.87 11.08
CA ASN A 275 -4.32 -1.96 11.45
C ASN A 275 -3.38 -1.75 10.26
N ILE A 276 -2.96 -0.50 10.06
CA ILE A 276 -1.98 -0.10 9.04
C ILE A 276 -0.75 0.44 9.76
N TRP A 277 0.39 -0.20 9.53
CA TRP A 277 1.64 0.04 10.25
C TRP A 277 2.67 0.68 9.32
N ASP A 278 3.38 1.71 9.77
CA ASP A 278 4.61 2.16 9.10
C ASP A 278 5.73 1.19 9.50
N ALA A 279 6.56 0.73 8.56
CA ALA A 279 7.66 -0.20 8.81
C ALA A 279 8.63 0.25 9.92
N ARG A 280 8.67 1.55 10.22
CA ARG A 280 9.56 2.16 11.23
C ARG A 280 8.89 2.44 12.57
N SER A 281 7.61 2.09 12.72
CA SER A 281 6.83 2.40 13.92
C SER A 281 6.15 1.16 14.47
N HIS A 282 6.12 1.06 15.81
CA HIS A 282 5.40 0.01 16.52
C HIS A 282 3.95 0.39 16.85
N VAL A 283 3.52 1.59 16.47
CA VAL A 283 2.16 2.09 16.69
C VAL A 283 1.43 2.09 15.35
N PRO A 284 0.18 1.60 15.28
CA PRO A 284 -0.57 1.62 14.04
C PRO A 284 -0.81 3.08 13.63
N LYS A 285 -0.49 3.39 12.37
CA LYS A 285 -0.76 4.68 11.76
C LYS A 285 -2.26 4.90 11.57
N PHE A 286 -2.97 3.83 11.22
CA PHE A 286 -4.42 3.81 11.12
C PHE A 286 -4.97 2.53 11.71
N THR A 287 -6.08 2.64 12.44
CA THR A 287 -6.90 1.52 12.88
C THR A 287 -8.31 1.73 12.32
N LYS A 288 -8.80 0.77 11.56
CA LYS A 288 -10.15 0.77 10.97
C LYS A 288 -10.98 -0.29 11.67
N ALA A 289 -12.17 0.10 12.14
CA ALA A 289 -13.07 -0.74 12.93
C ALA A 289 -14.46 -0.87 12.29
N ASN A 290 -14.54 -0.68 10.97
CA ASN A 290 -15.82 -0.70 10.25
C ASN A 290 -16.32 -2.12 9.98
N HIS A 291 -15.42 -3.12 9.97
CA HIS A 291 -15.80 -4.51 9.80
C HIS A 291 -16.45 -5.04 11.08
N THR A 292 -17.45 -5.91 10.91
CA THR A 292 -18.20 -6.53 12.02
C THR A 292 -17.86 -8.02 12.21
N ALA A 293 -16.85 -8.50 11.49
CA ALA A 293 -16.36 -9.87 11.50
C ALA A 293 -14.86 -9.89 11.18
N ALA A 294 -14.23 -11.05 11.34
CA ALA A 294 -12.81 -11.25 11.13
C ALA A 294 -12.34 -10.72 9.77
N VAL A 295 -11.16 -10.08 9.75
CA VAL A 295 -10.59 -9.52 8.54
C VAL A 295 -9.37 -10.31 8.10
N LYS A 296 -9.61 -11.41 7.39
CA LYS A 296 -8.55 -12.22 6.77
C LYS A 296 -8.11 -11.66 5.42
N ALA A 297 -9.07 -11.29 4.57
CA ALA A 297 -8.80 -10.86 3.21
C ALA A 297 -8.21 -9.44 3.19
N LEU A 298 -6.92 -9.35 2.84
CA LEU A 298 -6.18 -8.12 2.66
C LEU A 298 -5.43 -8.14 1.33
N ALA A 299 -5.34 -6.99 0.68
CA ALA A 299 -4.53 -6.78 -0.52
C ALA A 299 -4.23 -5.27 -0.66
N TRP A 300 -3.07 -4.94 -1.24
CA TRP A 300 -2.65 -3.56 -1.52
C TRP A 300 -2.97 -3.10 -2.95
#